data_AF-A0A7Y5KT70-F1
#
_entry.id   AF-A0A7Y5KT70-F1
#
_cell.length_a   1.000
_cell.length_b   1.000
_cell.length_c   1.000
_cell.angle_alpha   90.00
_cell.angle_beta   90.00
_cell.angle_gamma   90.00
#
_symmetry.space_group_name_H-M   'P 1'
#
loop_
_entity.id
_entity.type
_entity.pdbx_description
1 polymer ?
#
loop_
_entity_poly.entity_id
_entity_poly.type
_entity_poly.pdbx_seq_one_letter_code
_entity_poly.pdbx_strand_id
1 'polypeptide(L)'
;MTLSLLRKGDRAVMLCYLGAPRLDRVPAGIAVVTSSAGVTDTPTSLEAARKLAGLSADAPLAACGYSGGCQPVRSLLLAAGPEAADAWVTIDGTADRFPTLTPARIQAWAGLAAAARAGSVLWAATCIQQDYVEHLQSGAFASTRRVLQAATGLDLHGSMARAPSGIRADGTLSGPPAAVELAHRYVDGALVVESYASSHTDAAEHRAQAQVVYPRLIEDVVAPWLLERRLPGAEGSIGASVFGYFGDVGRRLRDLGQRIFTARVSLGERALAIALKELGVAETPGPKHTQRILDFLKVCIGRPERGAAAAGKPLGLASDEIAWCAAFQSWCMLQAANEGDVLPHEPRAAVWEIVADARERGTFRDVSTGYRPNVGDLGIYKRAGGDPRIKGQNGHVDRVETIGAEAYTAIGGNENNQVRREAQRYDASDIAGWIVCS
;
A
#
# COMPACT_ATOMS: atom_id res chain seq x y z
N MET A 1 35.11 0.69 -0.71
CA MET A 1 33.66 0.54 -1.01
C MET A 1 33.52 -0.03 -2.40
N THR A 2 32.60 -0.98 -2.59
CA THR A 2 32.40 -1.62 -3.89
C THR A 2 31.00 -1.27 -4.39
N LEU A 3 30.93 -0.64 -5.56
CA LEU A 3 29.68 -0.47 -6.28
C LEU A 3 29.35 -1.74 -7.06
N SER A 4 28.08 -2.11 -7.11
CA SER A 4 27.59 -3.24 -7.90
C SER A 4 26.38 -2.81 -8.71
N LEU A 5 26.36 -3.14 -10.01
CA LEU A 5 25.21 -2.93 -10.87
C LEU A 5 24.22 -4.09 -10.65
N LEU A 6 23.04 -3.78 -10.10
CA LEU A 6 21.97 -4.76 -9.87
C LEU A 6 21.03 -4.90 -11.06
N ARG A 7 20.83 -3.81 -11.79
CA ARG A 7 19.96 -3.76 -12.97
C ARG A 7 20.49 -2.75 -13.98
N LYS A 8 20.47 -3.14 -15.26
CA LYS A 8 20.73 -2.23 -16.37
C LYS A 8 19.47 -1.42 -16.70
N GLY A 9 19.68 -0.14 -16.98
CA GLY A 9 18.72 0.78 -17.59
C GLY A 9 19.48 1.74 -18.50
N ASP A 10 18.76 2.55 -19.27
CA ASP A 10 19.30 3.37 -20.35
C ASP A 10 19.01 4.87 -20.21
N ARG A 11 18.21 5.29 -19.21
CA ARG A 11 17.76 6.68 -19.06
C ARG A 11 18.21 7.35 -17.77
N ALA A 12 18.19 6.65 -16.65
CA ALA A 12 18.50 7.23 -15.34
C ALA A 12 19.21 6.23 -14.42
N VAL A 13 19.79 6.72 -13.33
CA VAL A 13 20.50 5.91 -12.32
C VAL A 13 19.88 6.09 -10.95
N MET A 14 19.70 5.00 -10.22
CA MET A 14 19.49 5.00 -8.79
C MET A 14 20.71 4.43 -8.08
N LEU A 15 21.32 5.22 -7.19
CA LEU A 15 22.39 4.78 -6.31
C LEU A 15 21.82 4.48 -4.92
N CYS A 16 21.75 3.20 -4.57
CA CYS A 16 21.09 2.71 -3.36
C CYS A 16 22.08 2.27 -2.26
N TYR A 17 21.88 2.77 -1.05
CA TYR A 17 22.65 2.45 0.15
C TYR A 17 21.84 1.65 1.17
N LEU A 18 22.47 0.61 1.74
CA LEU A 18 21.91 -0.29 2.76
C LEU A 18 20.54 -0.87 2.36
N GLY A 19 20.46 -1.46 1.17
CA GLY A 19 19.25 -2.01 0.59
C GLY A 19 18.95 -1.40 -0.77
N ALA A 20 18.30 -2.19 -1.63
CA ALA A 20 17.75 -1.73 -2.90
C ALA A 20 16.23 -1.92 -2.86
N PRO A 21 15.45 -1.07 -3.56
CA PRO A 21 14.04 -1.36 -3.75
C PRO A 21 13.89 -2.70 -4.46
N ARG A 22 12.70 -3.29 -4.30
CA ARG A 22 12.27 -4.45 -5.09
C ARG A 22 12.46 -4.17 -6.58
N LEU A 23 13.39 -4.89 -7.22
CA LEU A 23 13.81 -4.60 -8.58
C LEU A 23 12.66 -4.73 -9.58
N ASP A 24 11.69 -5.62 -9.33
CA ASP A 24 10.47 -5.78 -10.13
C ASP A 24 9.56 -4.54 -10.13
N ARG A 25 9.75 -3.61 -9.20
CA ARG A 25 9.00 -2.34 -9.10
C ARG A 25 9.76 -1.14 -9.66
N VAL A 26 11.02 -1.32 -10.06
CA VAL A 26 11.78 -0.27 -10.73
C VAL A 26 11.42 -0.28 -12.22
N PRO A 27 11.10 0.85 -12.87
CA PRO A 27 10.89 0.88 -14.32
C PRO A 27 12.16 0.53 -15.13
N ALA A 28 11.97 -0.03 -16.33
CA ALA A 28 13.07 -0.53 -17.16
C ALA A 28 14.09 0.51 -17.61
N GLY A 29 13.71 1.79 -17.69
CA GLY A 29 14.63 2.88 -18.03
C GLY A 29 15.62 3.25 -16.92
N ILE A 30 15.51 2.68 -15.73
CA ILE A 30 16.31 3.06 -14.56
C ILE A 30 17.33 1.95 -14.25
N ALA A 31 18.61 2.30 -14.33
CA ALA A 31 19.71 1.48 -13.85
C ALA A 31 19.76 1.54 -12.32
N VAL A 32 19.98 0.39 -11.67
CA VAL A 32 20.10 0.31 -10.20
C VAL A 32 21.51 -0.09 -9.84
N VAL A 33 22.22 0.82 -9.16
CA VAL A 33 23.54 0.62 -8.61
C VAL A 33 23.43 0.56 -7.09
N THR A 34 24.02 -0.44 -6.46
CA THR A 34 24.10 -0.51 -5.00
C THR A 34 25.52 -0.33 -4.52
N SER A 35 25.68 0.22 -3.33
CA SER A 35 26.96 0.25 -2.62
C SER A 35 26.93 -0.74 -1.46
N SER A 36 27.96 -1.59 -1.39
CA SER A 36 28.18 -2.48 -0.24
C SER A 36 28.69 -1.74 1.00
N ALA A 37 28.76 -0.40 0.93
CA ALA A 37 29.05 0.45 2.07
C ALA A 37 28.17 0.07 3.26
N GLY A 38 28.81 -0.37 4.35
CA GLY A 38 28.15 -0.38 5.66
C GLY A 38 27.82 1.04 6.11
N VAL A 39 27.46 1.18 7.39
CA VAL A 39 27.19 2.46 8.08
C VAL A 39 28.48 3.27 8.31
N THR A 40 29.28 3.47 7.25
CA THR A 40 30.53 4.21 7.26
C THR A 40 30.33 5.50 6.46
N ASP A 41 30.66 6.65 7.05
CA ASP A 41 30.38 8.00 6.53
C ASP A 41 31.07 8.35 5.19
N THR A 42 31.85 7.45 4.58
CA THR A 42 32.58 7.74 3.34
C THR A 42 31.63 7.67 2.13
N PRO A 43 31.33 8.78 1.43
CA PRO A 43 30.43 8.74 0.29
C PRO A 43 31.09 8.04 -0.91
N THR A 44 30.28 7.33 -1.71
CA THR A 44 30.72 6.87 -3.04
C THR A 44 30.37 7.93 -4.09
N SER A 45 31.22 8.18 -5.07
CA SER A 45 30.95 9.21 -6.10
C SER A 45 29.69 8.92 -6.92
N LEU A 46 28.82 9.93 -7.10
CA LEU A 46 27.65 9.88 -7.98
C LEU A 46 28.06 9.64 -9.44
N GLU A 47 29.19 10.21 -9.87
CA GLU A 47 29.78 10.00 -11.20
C GLU A 47 30.18 8.54 -11.40
N ALA A 48 30.74 7.90 -10.37
CA ALA A 48 31.10 6.48 -10.43
C ALA A 48 29.88 5.59 -10.63
N ALA A 49 28.72 5.96 -10.05
CA ALA A 49 27.47 5.23 -10.27
C ALA A 49 26.98 5.36 -11.73
N ARG A 50 27.01 6.57 -12.31
CA ARG A 50 26.68 6.78 -13.74
C ARG A 50 27.60 6.00 -14.66
N LYS A 51 28.91 6.06 -14.41
CA LYS A 51 29.92 5.32 -15.17
C LYS A 51 29.69 3.81 -15.10
N LEU A 52 29.40 3.26 -13.92
CA LEU A 52 29.12 1.84 -13.75
C LEU A 52 27.83 1.40 -14.46
N ALA A 53 26.82 2.28 -14.49
CA ALA A 53 25.59 2.06 -15.26
C ALA A 53 25.78 2.18 -16.78
N GLY A 54 26.93 2.70 -17.23
CA GLY A 54 27.19 2.97 -18.65
C GLY A 54 26.38 4.15 -19.20
N LEU A 55 25.97 5.08 -18.33
CA LEU A 55 25.21 6.27 -18.71
C LEU A 55 26.10 7.51 -18.73
N SER A 56 25.64 8.53 -19.46
CA SER A 56 26.32 9.82 -19.57
C SER A 56 26.36 10.57 -18.23
N ALA A 57 27.28 11.53 -18.11
CA ALA A 57 27.49 12.28 -16.87
C ALA A 57 26.27 13.15 -16.47
N ASP A 58 25.42 13.50 -17.43
CA ASP A 58 24.18 14.27 -17.31
C ASP A 58 22.93 13.40 -17.14
N ALA A 59 23.06 12.07 -17.15
CA ALA A 59 21.92 11.18 -16.94
C ALA A 59 21.28 11.45 -15.57
N PRO A 60 19.94 11.57 -15.48
CA PRO A 60 19.23 11.79 -14.22
C PRO A 60 19.64 10.78 -13.16
N LEU A 61 19.89 11.26 -11.94
CA LEU A 61 20.36 10.42 -10.85
C LEU A 61 19.57 10.64 -9.57
N ALA A 62 19.20 9.53 -8.92
CA ALA A 62 18.71 9.53 -7.55
C ALA A 62 19.75 8.93 -6.59
N ALA A 63 19.98 9.61 -5.45
CA ALA A 63 20.70 9.07 -4.31
C ALA A 63 19.69 8.57 -3.26
N CYS A 64 19.73 7.28 -2.93
CA CYS A 64 18.70 6.65 -2.14
C CYS A 64 19.28 5.89 -0.94
N GLY A 65 18.74 6.12 0.25
CA GLY A 65 19.16 5.48 1.48
C GLY A 65 17.98 4.91 2.25
N TYR A 66 18.14 3.70 2.79
CA TYR A 66 17.24 3.13 3.78
C TYR A 66 17.97 2.98 5.11
N SER A 67 17.33 3.38 6.21
CA SER A 67 17.90 3.24 7.56
C SER A 67 19.30 3.85 7.63
N GLY A 68 20.30 3.13 8.14
CA GLY A 68 21.71 3.55 8.16
C GLY A 68 22.28 3.96 6.78
N GLY A 69 21.68 3.52 5.67
CA GLY A 69 22.05 3.94 4.31
C GLY A 69 21.78 5.43 4.03
N CYS A 70 20.95 6.09 4.83
CA CYS A 70 20.78 7.55 4.77
C CYS A 70 22.03 8.33 5.21
N GLN A 71 22.99 7.70 5.91
CA GLN A 71 24.23 8.36 6.32
C GLN A 71 25.14 8.68 5.12
N PRO A 72 25.49 7.72 4.24
CA PRO A 72 26.16 8.03 2.97
C PRO A 72 25.43 9.06 2.11
N VAL A 73 24.09 9.02 2.06
CA VAL A 73 23.27 10.01 1.34
C VAL A 73 23.48 11.41 1.92
N ARG A 74 23.48 11.55 3.24
CA ARG A 74 23.79 12.82 3.91
C ARG A 74 25.22 13.27 3.66
N SER A 75 26.20 12.36 3.67
CA SER A 75 27.59 12.69 3.35
C SER A 75 27.73 13.22 1.92
N LEU A 76 27.00 12.63 0.96
CA LEU A 76 26.92 13.13 -0.40
C LEU A 76 26.31 14.53 -0.46
N LEU A 77 25.19 14.74 0.22
CA LEU A 77 24.50 16.03 0.30
C LEU A 77 25.41 17.12 0.90
N LEU A 78 26.14 16.80 1.97
CA LEU A 78 27.08 17.72 2.62
C LEU A 78 28.28 18.05 1.72
N ALA A 79 28.79 17.07 0.98
CA ALA A 79 29.98 17.25 0.14
C ALA A 79 29.69 17.99 -1.17
N ALA A 80 28.53 17.71 -1.79
CA ALA A 80 28.23 18.15 -3.15
C ALA A 80 27.03 19.11 -3.25
N GLY A 81 26.26 19.28 -2.17
CA GLY A 81 25.06 20.12 -2.14
C GLY A 81 23.81 19.44 -2.73
N PRO A 82 22.63 20.09 -2.60
CA PRO A 82 21.35 19.51 -3.04
C PRO A 82 21.30 19.19 -4.53
N GLU A 83 21.86 20.05 -5.38
CA GLU A 83 21.74 19.92 -6.84
C GLU A 83 22.70 18.88 -7.46
N ALA A 84 23.49 18.19 -6.64
CA ALA A 84 24.38 17.13 -7.11
C ALA A 84 23.63 15.89 -7.64
N ALA A 85 22.37 15.70 -7.24
CA ALA A 85 21.47 14.67 -7.71
C ALA A 85 20.11 15.28 -8.09
N ASP A 86 19.44 14.69 -9.08
CA ASP A 86 18.09 15.10 -9.49
C ASP A 86 17.03 14.70 -8.45
N ALA A 87 17.28 13.63 -7.71
CA ALA A 87 16.40 13.17 -6.64
C ALA A 87 17.16 12.63 -5.42
N TRP A 88 16.59 12.88 -4.24
CA TRP A 88 17.07 12.38 -2.96
C TRP A 88 15.97 11.55 -2.32
N VAL A 89 16.30 10.34 -1.88
CA VAL A 89 15.35 9.42 -1.26
C VAL A 89 15.87 8.99 0.09
N THR A 90 15.16 9.31 1.16
CA THR A 90 15.55 9.00 2.54
C THR A 90 14.44 8.24 3.24
N ILE A 91 14.60 6.92 3.33
CA ILE A 91 13.61 6.02 3.91
C ILE A 91 13.99 5.71 5.35
N ASP A 92 13.25 6.28 6.30
CA ASP A 92 13.35 6.05 7.74
C ASP A 92 14.80 5.90 8.26
N GLY A 93 15.62 6.93 8.06
CA GLY A 93 17.05 6.86 8.39
C GLY A 93 17.72 8.21 8.63
N THR A 94 16.97 9.30 8.74
CA THR A 94 17.52 10.65 8.94
C THR A 94 17.85 10.93 10.40
N ALA A 95 18.17 9.92 11.22
CA ALA A 95 18.50 10.11 12.63
C ALA A 95 19.75 10.98 12.85
N ASP A 96 19.79 11.64 14.01
CA ASP A 96 20.90 12.48 14.46
C ASP A 96 21.12 12.38 15.97
N ARG A 97 22.12 13.10 16.51
CA ARG A 97 22.39 13.15 17.95
C ARG A 97 21.19 13.68 18.74
N PHE A 98 21.04 13.16 19.96
CA PHE A 98 20.02 13.58 20.94
C PHE A 98 20.67 13.84 22.30
N PRO A 99 20.22 14.85 23.08
CA PRO A 99 19.06 15.73 22.86
C PRO A 99 19.30 16.88 21.88
N THR A 100 20.56 17.15 21.50
CA THR A 100 20.90 18.28 20.63
C THR A 100 21.16 17.80 19.20
N LEU A 101 20.31 18.27 18.28
CA LEU A 101 20.50 18.04 16.85
C LEU A 101 21.78 18.75 16.37
N THR A 102 22.51 18.13 15.44
CA THR A 102 23.74 18.70 14.89
C THR A 102 23.37 19.80 13.88
N PRO A 103 23.70 21.09 14.13
CA PRO A 103 23.20 22.19 13.29
C PRO A 103 23.55 22.03 11.80
N ALA A 104 24.79 21.62 11.50
CA ALA A 104 25.23 21.41 10.12
C ALA A 104 24.43 20.30 9.40
N ARG A 105 24.02 19.24 10.10
CA ARG A 105 23.23 18.14 9.51
C ARG A 105 21.80 18.58 9.25
N ILE A 106 21.20 19.32 10.19
CA ILE A 106 19.85 19.89 10.00
C ILE A 106 19.84 20.91 8.88
N GLN A 107 20.85 21.78 8.81
CA GLN A 107 20.98 22.77 7.73
C GLN A 107 21.11 22.10 6.35
N ALA A 108 21.83 20.98 6.24
CA ALA A 108 21.90 20.23 4.98
C ALA A 108 20.52 19.74 4.53
N TRP A 109 19.75 19.14 5.44
CA TRP A 109 18.39 18.69 5.13
C TRP A 109 17.44 19.86 4.86
N ALA A 110 17.54 20.96 5.61
CA ALA A 110 16.73 22.15 5.38
C ALA A 110 17.04 22.80 4.03
N GLY A 111 18.31 22.84 3.62
CA GLY A 111 18.74 23.29 2.30
C GLY A 111 18.18 22.39 1.19
N LEU A 112 18.18 21.07 1.40
CA LEU A 112 17.53 20.14 0.49
C LEU A 112 16.01 20.34 0.41
N ALA A 113 15.33 20.57 1.54
CA ALA A 113 13.91 20.91 1.57
C ALA A 113 13.59 22.19 0.79
N ALA A 114 14.43 23.23 0.95
CA ALA A 114 14.26 24.49 0.24
C ALA A 114 14.44 24.29 -1.28
N ALA A 115 15.48 23.56 -1.70
CA ALA A 115 15.71 23.21 -3.11
C ALA A 115 14.54 22.39 -3.69
N ALA A 116 14.01 21.45 -2.92
CA ALA A 116 12.87 20.63 -3.34
C ALA A 116 11.57 21.44 -3.47
N ARG A 117 11.28 22.34 -2.53
CA ARG A 117 10.15 23.28 -2.64
C ARG A 117 10.27 24.21 -3.84
N ALA A 118 11.50 24.64 -4.15
CA ALA A 118 11.79 25.43 -5.35
C ALA A 118 11.71 24.60 -6.66
N GLY A 119 11.60 23.27 -6.57
CA GLY A 119 11.49 22.37 -7.71
C GLY A 119 12.82 22.12 -8.45
N SER A 120 13.97 22.50 -7.88
CA SER A 120 15.26 22.23 -8.52
C SER A 120 15.71 20.78 -8.39
N VAL A 121 15.22 20.07 -7.36
CA VAL A 121 15.46 18.66 -7.10
C VAL A 121 14.20 18.01 -6.52
N LEU A 122 14.09 16.69 -6.59
CA LEU A 122 13.10 15.96 -5.79
C LEU A 122 13.72 15.58 -4.44
N TRP A 123 12.98 15.76 -3.34
CA TRP A 123 13.26 15.07 -2.09
C TRP A 123 12.04 14.27 -1.64
N ALA A 124 12.16 12.95 -1.67
CA ALA A 124 11.16 12.02 -1.16
C ALA A 124 11.66 11.40 0.16
N ALA A 125 11.02 11.74 1.27
CA ALA A 125 11.40 11.28 2.60
C ALA A 125 10.28 10.49 3.27
N THR A 126 10.65 9.50 4.07
CA THR A 126 9.69 8.80 4.93
C THR A 126 10.19 8.72 6.36
N CYS A 127 9.25 8.71 7.30
CA CYS A 127 9.51 8.35 8.69
C CYS A 127 8.37 7.48 9.21
N ILE A 128 8.69 6.64 10.18
CA ILE A 128 7.69 6.08 11.08
C ILE A 128 7.52 6.98 12.32
N GLN A 129 6.39 6.87 12.98
CA GLN A 129 6.01 7.68 14.15
C GLN A 129 6.54 7.11 15.47
N GLN A 130 7.77 6.58 15.48
CA GLN A 130 8.42 6.11 16.70
C GLN A 130 9.29 7.21 17.34
N ASP A 131 9.32 7.23 18.67
CA ASP A 131 10.17 8.13 19.46
C ASP A 131 10.95 7.41 20.57
N TYR A 132 10.77 6.08 20.75
CA TYR A 132 11.45 5.32 21.81
C TYR A 132 12.98 5.45 21.75
N VAL A 133 13.55 5.65 20.56
CA VAL A 133 14.99 5.85 20.32
C VAL A 133 15.54 7.10 21.01
N GLU A 134 14.67 8.06 21.30
CA GLU A 134 14.99 9.30 22.03
C GLU A 134 14.96 9.09 23.55
N HIS A 135 14.38 7.97 24.00
CA HIS A 135 14.20 7.60 25.40
C HIS A 135 15.12 6.46 25.86
N LEU A 136 16.04 6.01 25.01
CA LEU A 136 17.01 4.97 25.35
C LEU A 136 17.93 5.44 26.50
N GLN A 137 18.18 4.56 27.47
CA GLN A 137 19.03 4.86 28.63
C GLN A 137 20.49 5.15 28.23
N SER A 138 20.95 4.56 27.14
CA SER A 138 22.26 4.82 26.55
C SER A 138 22.16 4.84 25.04
N GLY A 139 22.93 5.73 24.40
CA GLY A 139 22.94 5.85 22.94
C GLY A 139 21.66 6.44 22.34
N ALA A 140 20.88 7.23 23.09
CA ALA A 140 19.71 7.92 22.57
C ALA A 140 20.07 8.78 21.34
N PHE A 141 19.19 8.77 20.35
CA PHE A 141 19.34 9.55 19.13
C PHE A 141 17.99 10.10 18.69
N ALA A 142 18.01 11.20 17.94
CA ALA A 142 16.82 11.87 17.49
C ALA A 142 16.16 11.02 16.41
N SER A 143 14.87 10.75 16.56
CA SER A 143 14.09 9.98 15.58
C SER A 143 14.15 10.64 14.20
N THR A 144 14.00 9.84 13.15
CA THR A 144 13.83 10.32 11.77
C THR A 144 12.77 11.42 11.72
N ARG A 145 11.64 11.19 12.38
CA ARG A 145 10.53 12.14 12.50
C ARG A 145 10.98 13.49 13.04
N ARG A 146 11.66 13.53 14.20
CA ARG A 146 12.15 14.77 14.81
C ARG A 146 13.11 15.52 13.89
N VAL A 147 14.01 14.81 13.21
CA VAL A 147 14.93 15.42 12.25
C VAL A 147 14.20 15.99 11.05
N LEU A 148 13.23 15.27 10.48
CA LEU A 148 12.42 15.77 9.37
C LEU A 148 11.57 16.98 9.77
N GLN A 149 10.97 16.98 10.97
CA GLN A 149 10.25 18.17 11.48
C GLN A 149 11.18 19.38 11.59
N ALA A 150 12.39 19.20 12.16
CA ALA A 150 13.37 20.27 12.29
C ALA A 150 13.88 20.78 10.92
N ALA A 151 14.07 19.89 9.95
CA ALA A 151 14.55 20.25 8.62
C ALA A 151 13.48 20.90 7.73
N THR A 152 12.23 20.43 7.83
CA THR A 152 11.17 20.81 6.90
C THR A 152 10.20 21.84 7.48
N GLY A 153 10.06 21.93 8.80
CA GLY A 153 9.03 22.69 9.49
C GLY A 153 7.63 22.06 9.44
N LEU A 154 7.50 20.85 8.90
CA LEU A 154 6.23 20.12 8.85
C LEU A 154 5.87 19.57 10.23
N ASP A 155 4.58 19.59 10.58
CA ASP A 155 4.08 18.85 11.72
C ASP A 155 3.81 17.40 11.31
N LEU A 156 4.71 16.49 11.68
CA LEU A 156 4.62 15.06 11.34
C LEU A 156 3.95 14.22 12.44
N HIS A 157 3.31 14.85 13.43
CA HIS A 157 2.51 14.16 14.43
C HIS A 157 1.16 13.71 13.85
N GLY A 158 0.92 12.41 13.86
CA GLY A 158 -0.44 11.86 13.77
C GLY A 158 -1.27 12.25 14.99
N SER A 159 -2.58 12.44 14.80
CA SER A 159 -3.47 12.14 15.92
C SER A 159 -3.19 10.68 16.27
N MET A 160 -2.61 10.42 17.44
CA MET A 160 -2.28 9.07 17.88
C MET A 160 -3.59 8.30 18.16
N ALA A 161 -4.35 7.98 17.13
CA ALA A 161 -5.19 6.80 17.18
C ALA A 161 -4.18 5.66 17.31
N ARG A 162 -3.98 5.18 18.54
CA ARG A 162 -3.07 4.08 18.87
C ARG A 162 -3.20 3.01 17.79
N ALA A 163 -2.13 2.75 17.04
CA ALA A 163 -2.06 1.54 16.25
C ALA A 163 -2.42 0.37 17.19
N PRO A 164 -3.33 -0.54 16.81
CA PRO A 164 -3.66 -1.69 17.63
C PRO A 164 -2.36 -2.42 17.93
N SER A 165 -1.96 -2.46 19.19
CA SER A 165 -0.72 -3.10 19.61
C SER A 165 -0.85 -4.62 19.41
N GLY A 166 -0.48 -5.11 18.23
CA GLY A 166 -0.36 -6.54 17.92
C GLY A 166 0.87 -7.22 18.54
N ILE A 167 1.52 -6.55 19.51
CA ILE A 167 2.68 -7.07 20.23
C ILE A 167 2.17 -7.74 21.50
N ARG A 168 2.36 -9.06 21.58
CA ARG A 168 2.10 -9.81 22.80
C ARG A 168 3.09 -9.41 23.89
N ALA A 169 2.72 -9.62 25.15
CA ALA A 169 3.58 -9.32 26.31
C ALA A 169 4.94 -10.06 26.30
N ASP A 170 5.11 -11.06 25.44
CA ASP A 170 6.34 -11.82 25.23
C ASP A 170 7.23 -11.29 24.09
N GLY A 171 6.87 -10.14 23.48
CA GLY A 171 7.63 -9.54 22.38
C GLY A 171 7.42 -10.18 21.01
N THR A 172 6.49 -11.15 20.89
CA THR A 172 6.15 -11.75 19.60
C THR A 172 5.09 -10.94 18.87
N LEU A 173 5.31 -10.74 17.56
CA LEU A 173 4.32 -10.18 16.64
C LEU A 173 3.24 -11.24 16.39
N SER A 174 1.98 -10.93 16.70
CA SER A 174 0.86 -11.77 16.26
C SER A 174 0.31 -11.26 14.93
N GLY A 175 0.52 -12.02 13.85
CA GLY A 175 -0.08 -11.76 12.54
C GLY A 175 0.92 -11.40 11.43
N PRO A 176 0.47 -11.35 10.16
CA PRO A 176 1.29 -10.84 9.05
C PRO A 176 1.77 -9.41 9.37
N PRO A 177 2.91 -8.96 8.82
CA PRO A 177 3.46 -7.64 9.11
C PRO A 177 2.34 -6.59 8.96
N ALA A 178 2.02 -5.93 10.08
CA ALA A 178 0.95 -4.95 10.12
C ALA A 178 1.14 -3.98 8.95
N ALA A 179 0.08 -3.81 8.15
CA ALA A 179 0.12 -2.88 7.03
C ALA A 179 0.63 -1.54 7.53
N VAL A 180 1.71 -1.02 6.95
CA VAL A 180 2.23 0.31 7.33
C VAL A 180 1.16 1.32 6.97
N GLU A 181 0.49 1.85 7.99
CA GLU A 181 -0.59 2.81 7.79
C GLU A 181 0.04 4.18 7.55
N LEU A 182 -0.24 4.75 6.37
CA LEU A 182 0.16 6.11 6.06
C LEU A 182 -0.64 7.06 6.94
N ALA A 183 0.01 7.68 7.91
CA ALA A 183 -0.62 8.65 8.80
C ALA A 183 -0.76 10.01 8.10
N HIS A 184 0.32 10.45 7.43
CA HIS A 184 0.33 11.72 6.70
C HIS A 184 1.16 11.63 5.44
N ARG A 185 0.72 12.33 4.40
CA ARG A 185 1.51 12.64 3.21
C ARG A 185 1.48 14.14 2.97
N TYR A 186 2.66 14.75 2.97
CA TYR A 186 2.88 16.15 2.64
C TYR A 186 3.51 16.25 1.27
N VAL A 187 2.97 17.14 0.43
CA VAL A 187 3.51 17.48 -0.88
C VAL A 187 3.58 19.00 -0.97
N ASP A 188 4.77 19.54 -1.16
CA ASP A 188 5.05 20.97 -1.26
C ASP A 188 6.12 21.22 -2.34
N GLY A 189 5.71 21.60 -3.54
CA GLY A 189 6.59 21.58 -4.71
C GLY A 189 7.08 20.15 -5.00
N ALA A 190 8.40 19.95 -5.07
CA ALA A 190 9.05 18.64 -5.20
C ALA A 190 9.56 18.07 -3.87
N LEU A 191 9.07 18.59 -2.74
CA LEU A 191 9.22 17.96 -1.43
C LEU A 191 8.04 17.02 -1.18
N VAL A 192 8.33 15.73 -1.01
CA VAL A 192 7.35 14.71 -0.61
C VAL A 192 7.79 14.09 0.71
N VAL A 193 6.96 14.19 1.75
CA VAL A 193 7.23 13.59 3.06
C VAL A 193 6.06 12.70 3.47
N GLU A 194 6.33 11.41 3.70
CA GLU A 194 5.34 10.45 4.18
C GLU A 194 5.65 10.01 5.61
N SER A 195 4.72 10.27 6.53
CA SER A 195 4.79 9.84 7.93
C SER A 195 3.85 8.65 8.13
N TYR A 196 4.35 7.59 8.74
CA TYR A 196 3.65 6.33 8.91
C TYR A 196 3.40 6.04 10.38
N ALA A 197 2.20 5.56 10.70
CA ALA A 197 1.88 5.15 12.05
C ALA A 197 2.83 4.02 12.50
N SER A 198 3.24 4.05 13.75
CA SER A 198 4.08 3.01 14.36
C SER A 198 3.60 2.71 15.75
N SER A 199 3.71 1.45 16.15
CA SER A 199 3.69 1.08 17.56
C SER A 199 5.01 1.51 18.24
N HIS A 200 5.10 1.34 19.57
CA HIS A 200 6.25 1.80 20.35
C HIS A 200 7.55 1.04 20.02
N THR A 201 7.46 -0.19 19.49
CA THR A 201 8.61 -0.91 18.92
C THR A 201 8.47 -0.94 17.42
N ASP A 202 9.54 -0.66 16.67
CA ASP A 202 9.43 -0.35 15.24
C ASP A 202 9.96 -1.43 14.30
N ALA A 203 10.40 -2.59 14.78
CA ALA A 203 11.08 -3.55 13.92
C ALA A 203 10.22 -4.05 12.75
N ALA A 204 8.91 -4.18 12.91
CA ALA A 204 8.00 -4.61 11.84
C ALA A 204 7.74 -3.47 10.85
N GLU A 205 7.40 -2.30 11.37
CA GLU A 205 7.10 -1.09 10.60
C GLU A 205 8.34 -0.61 9.83
N HIS A 206 9.52 -0.63 10.47
CA HIS A 206 10.81 -0.36 9.85
C HIS A 206 11.14 -1.33 8.72
N ARG A 207 10.90 -2.64 8.88
CA ARG A 207 11.06 -3.61 7.78
C ARG A 207 10.09 -3.33 6.64
N ALA A 208 8.85 -2.97 6.97
CA ALA A 208 7.83 -2.71 5.99
C ALA A 208 8.08 -1.40 5.22
N GLN A 209 8.84 -0.45 5.78
CA GLN A 209 9.39 0.68 5.02
C GLN A 209 10.23 0.20 3.82
N ALA A 210 11.09 -0.81 3.99
CA ALA A 210 11.89 -1.36 2.90
C ALA A 210 11.08 -2.23 1.92
N GLN A 211 10.12 -3.01 2.43
CA GLN A 211 9.40 -4.01 1.63
C GLN A 211 8.21 -3.45 0.85
N VAL A 212 7.57 -2.40 1.37
CA VAL A 212 6.31 -1.86 0.84
C VAL A 212 6.46 -0.39 0.46
N VAL A 213 6.88 0.44 1.41
CA VAL A 213 6.90 1.90 1.22
C VAL A 213 7.92 2.31 0.18
N TYR A 214 9.15 1.81 0.30
CA TYR A 214 10.23 2.21 -0.58
C TYR A 214 9.96 1.84 -2.05
N PRO A 215 9.56 0.60 -2.41
CA PRO A 215 9.17 0.27 -3.79
C PRO A 215 8.03 1.16 -4.31
N ARG A 216 7.00 1.39 -3.49
CA ARG A 216 5.87 2.27 -3.86
C ARG A 216 6.34 3.69 -4.12
N LEU A 217 7.18 4.26 -3.26
CA LEU A 217 7.70 5.62 -3.42
C LEU A 217 8.54 5.75 -4.70
N ILE A 218 9.26 4.69 -5.08
CA ILE A 218 9.98 4.66 -6.36
C ILE A 218 9.01 4.68 -7.54
N GLU A 219 8.01 3.81 -7.53
CA GLU A 219 7.00 3.70 -8.60
C GLU A 219 6.18 4.98 -8.74
N ASP A 220 5.70 5.52 -7.63
CA ASP A 220 4.72 6.60 -7.60
C ASP A 220 5.34 8.00 -7.61
N VAL A 221 6.63 8.18 -7.27
CA VAL A 221 7.20 9.53 -7.09
C VAL A 221 8.53 9.68 -7.79
N VAL A 222 9.48 8.79 -7.51
CA VAL A 222 10.87 8.97 -7.96
C VAL A 222 11.02 8.68 -9.44
N ALA A 223 10.44 7.58 -9.95
CA ALA A 223 10.59 7.21 -11.34
C ALA A 223 9.93 8.22 -12.31
N PRO A 224 8.70 8.73 -12.07
CA PRO A 224 8.14 9.82 -12.85
C PRO A 224 9.03 11.06 -12.89
N TRP A 225 9.63 11.42 -11.75
CA TRP A 225 10.55 12.55 -11.69
C TRP A 225 11.81 12.33 -12.52
N LEU A 226 12.46 11.17 -12.40
CA LEU A 226 13.70 10.88 -13.13
C LEU A 226 13.47 10.74 -14.64
N LEU A 227 12.33 10.19 -15.05
CA LEU A 227 12.06 9.88 -16.45
C LEU A 227 11.37 11.03 -17.19
N GLU A 228 10.62 11.88 -16.49
CA GLU A 228 9.77 12.92 -17.10
C GLU A 228 9.92 14.31 -16.47
N ARG A 229 10.64 14.43 -15.34
CA ARG A 229 10.63 15.64 -14.48
C ARG A 229 9.22 16.11 -14.13
N ARG A 230 8.31 15.16 -13.92
CA ARG A 230 6.93 15.42 -13.52
C ARG A 230 6.61 14.64 -12.26
N LEU A 231 5.99 15.32 -11.30
CA LEU A 231 5.38 14.64 -10.16
C LEU A 231 3.95 14.26 -10.54
N PRO A 232 3.52 13.02 -10.28
CA PRO A 232 2.11 12.68 -10.37
C PRO A 232 1.34 13.50 -9.33
N GLY A 233 0.44 14.37 -9.81
CA GLY A 233 -0.36 15.29 -9.01
C GLY A 233 0.08 16.76 -9.04
N ALA A 234 1.15 17.13 -9.77
CA ALA A 234 1.64 18.51 -9.87
C ALA A 234 1.27 19.23 -11.20
N GLU A 235 0.04 19.06 -11.69
CA GLU A 235 -0.47 19.98 -12.72
C GLU A 235 -1.03 21.25 -12.04
N GLY A 236 -0.24 22.32 -12.10
CA GLY A 236 -0.70 23.68 -11.75
C GLY A 236 0.33 24.57 -11.07
N SER A 237 1.50 24.81 -11.69
CA SER A 237 2.42 25.88 -11.29
C SER A 237 2.84 26.68 -12.53
N ILE A 238 2.05 27.72 -12.86
CA ILE A 238 2.57 28.93 -13.51
C ILE A 238 1.94 30.13 -12.79
N GLY A 239 2.76 30.86 -12.04
CA GLY A 239 2.65 32.33 -11.89
C GLY A 239 1.53 32.91 -11.03
N ALA A 240 1.68 32.82 -9.70
CA ALA A 240 1.54 33.87 -8.67
C ALA A 240 0.53 35.06 -8.72
N SER A 241 -0.44 35.22 -9.64
CA SER A 241 -1.32 36.43 -9.59
C SER A 241 -2.83 36.26 -9.90
N VAL A 242 -3.38 35.05 -9.87
CA VAL A 242 -4.81 34.80 -10.24
C VAL A 242 -5.60 34.07 -9.13
N PHE A 243 -5.28 34.33 -7.86
CA PHE A 243 -5.77 33.49 -6.73
C PHE A 243 -7.18 33.79 -6.17
N GLY A 244 -7.95 34.69 -6.76
CA GLY A 244 -9.29 35.02 -6.22
C GLY A 244 -10.45 34.16 -6.75
N TYR A 245 -10.38 33.68 -8.00
CA TYR A 245 -11.61 33.36 -8.75
C TYR A 245 -11.80 31.87 -9.09
N PHE A 246 -10.78 31.02 -8.96
CA PHE A 246 -10.84 29.62 -9.43
C PHE A 246 -10.80 28.54 -8.34
N GLY A 247 -10.92 28.91 -7.06
CA GLY A 247 -10.94 27.95 -5.95
C GLY A 247 -12.04 26.88 -6.04
N ASP A 248 -13.17 27.20 -6.69
CA ASP A 248 -14.28 26.26 -6.88
C ASP A 248 -14.09 25.29 -8.05
N VAL A 249 -13.42 25.71 -9.12
CA VAL A 249 -13.16 24.83 -10.27
C VAL A 249 -12.05 23.82 -9.94
N GLY A 250 -11.02 24.25 -9.21
CA GLY A 250 -9.94 23.37 -8.75
C GLY A 250 -10.39 22.29 -7.76
N ARG A 251 -11.39 22.57 -6.91
CA ARG A 251 -12.04 21.54 -6.08
C ARG A 251 -12.80 20.51 -6.92
N ARG A 252 -13.59 20.95 -7.90
CA ARG A 252 -14.35 20.07 -8.80
C ARG A 252 -13.45 19.19 -9.68
N LEU A 253 -12.30 19.71 -10.11
CA LEU A 253 -11.33 18.94 -10.89
C LEU A 253 -10.49 17.98 -10.02
N ARG A 254 -10.24 18.28 -8.74
CA ARG A 254 -9.66 17.33 -7.78
C ARG A 254 -10.61 16.18 -7.47
N ASP A 255 -11.89 16.46 -7.25
CA ASP A 255 -12.90 15.40 -7.10
C ASP A 255 -12.99 14.55 -8.37
N LEU A 256 -12.88 15.16 -9.55
CA LEU A 256 -12.83 14.44 -10.82
C LEU A 256 -11.53 13.61 -10.98
N GLY A 257 -10.37 14.13 -10.59
CA GLY A 257 -9.08 13.44 -10.65
C GLY A 257 -8.96 12.27 -9.66
N GLN A 258 -9.46 12.45 -8.43
CA GLN A 258 -9.61 11.37 -7.46
C GLN A 258 -10.58 10.31 -8.00
N ARG A 259 -11.70 10.71 -8.61
CA ARG A 259 -12.62 9.79 -9.30
C ARG A 259 -11.95 9.06 -10.47
N ILE A 260 -11.08 9.70 -11.24
CA ILE A 260 -10.38 9.08 -12.39
C ILE A 260 -9.27 8.09 -11.93
N PHE A 261 -8.51 8.41 -10.89
CA PHE A 261 -7.47 7.51 -10.37
C PHE A 261 -8.08 6.31 -9.61
N THR A 262 -9.14 6.55 -8.84
CA THR A 262 -9.91 5.48 -8.19
C THR A 262 -10.75 4.69 -9.20
N ALA A 263 -11.05 5.24 -10.37
CA ALA A 263 -11.65 4.52 -11.50
C ALA A 263 -10.65 3.64 -12.28
N ARG A 264 -9.35 3.67 -11.98
CA ARG A 264 -8.36 2.76 -12.61
C ARG A 264 -8.15 1.45 -11.86
N VAL A 265 -8.49 1.41 -10.57
CA VAL A 265 -8.44 0.19 -9.76
C VAL A 265 -9.88 -0.24 -9.56
N SER A 266 -10.24 -1.46 -9.94
CA SER A 266 -11.64 -1.89 -9.86
C SER A 266 -12.13 -1.97 -8.40
N LEU A 267 -13.44 -1.94 -8.18
CA LEU A 267 -13.99 -2.25 -6.84
C LEU A 267 -13.48 -3.62 -6.34
N GLY A 268 -13.36 -4.58 -7.26
CA GLY A 268 -12.84 -5.91 -6.97
C GLY A 268 -11.40 -5.91 -6.48
N GLU A 269 -10.51 -5.16 -7.13
CA GLU A 269 -9.10 -5.04 -6.73
C GLU A 269 -8.95 -4.35 -5.36
N ARG A 270 -9.77 -3.32 -5.08
CA ARG A 270 -9.80 -2.70 -3.75
C ARG A 270 -10.28 -3.68 -2.69
N ALA A 271 -11.34 -4.43 -2.97
CA ALA A 271 -11.85 -5.46 -2.06
C ALA A 271 -10.86 -6.61 -1.85
N LEU A 272 -10.06 -6.95 -2.87
CA LEU A 272 -8.96 -7.91 -2.76
C LEU A 272 -7.87 -7.41 -1.80
N ALA A 273 -7.49 -6.14 -1.89
CA ALA A 273 -6.53 -5.55 -0.95
C ALA A 273 -7.02 -5.63 0.51
N ILE A 274 -8.33 -5.59 0.73
CA ILE A 274 -8.93 -5.80 2.05
C ILE A 274 -8.91 -7.27 2.44
N ALA A 275 -9.33 -8.18 1.55
CA ALA A 275 -9.30 -9.63 1.81
C ALA A 275 -7.88 -10.13 2.17
N LEU A 276 -6.84 -9.59 1.52
CA LEU A 276 -5.44 -9.89 1.82
C LEU A 276 -5.04 -9.56 3.26
N LYS A 277 -5.61 -8.52 3.87
CA LYS A 277 -5.33 -8.12 5.25
C LYS A 277 -5.94 -9.09 6.26
N GLU A 278 -6.94 -9.88 5.86
CA GLU A 278 -7.67 -10.80 6.73
C GLU A 278 -7.13 -12.25 6.69
N LEU A 279 -6.05 -12.50 5.94
CA LEU A 279 -5.46 -13.83 5.85
C LEU A 279 -5.07 -14.39 7.22
N GLY A 280 -5.51 -15.61 7.49
CA GLY A 280 -5.27 -16.31 8.76
C GLY A 280 -6.32 -16.05 9.85
N VAL A 281 -7.32 -15.20 9.61
CA VAL A 281 -8.50 -15.13 10.49
C VAL A 281 -9.21 -16.48 10.46
N ALA A 282 -9.40 -17.10 11.62
CA ALA A 282 -9.98 -18.44 11.75
C ALA A 282 -11.10 -18.48 12.79
N GLU A 283 -12.02 -19.43 12.64
CA GLU A 283 -13.06 -19.72 13.63
C GLU A 283 -12.44 -20.15 14.96
N THR A 284 -13.09 -19.79 16.06
CA THR A 284 -12.77 -20.33 17.38
C THR A 284 -13.74 -21.47 17.68
N PRO A 285 -13.29 -22.74 17.81
CA PRO A 285 -14.21 -23.84 18.06
C PRO A 285 -14.97 -23.69 19.40
N GLY A 286 -16.28 -24.00 19.38
CA GLY A 286 -17.11 -24.10 20.57
C GLY A 286 -17.83 -22.80 20.94
N PRO A 287 -18.12 -22.55 22.23
CA PRO A 287 -19.03 -21.48 22.64
C PRO A 287 -18.44 -20.06 22.55
N LYS A 288 -17.19 -19.92 22.10
CA LYS A 288 -16.51 -18.63 21.92
C LYS A 288 -16.41 -18.37 20.43
N HIS A 289 -16.63 -17.13 20.02
CA HIS A 289 -16.60 -16.76 18.61
C HIS A 289 -15.44 -15.80 18.33
N THR A 290 -14.81 -15.96 17.16
CA THR A 290 -13.83 -15.00 16.66
C THR A 290 -14.53 -13.70 16.32
N GLN A 291 -14.26 -12.64 17.09
CA GLN A 291 -14.88 -11.31 16.92
C GLN A 291 -14.78 -10.80 15.47
N ARG A 292 -13.67 -11.08 14.80
CA ARG A 292 -13.46 -10.66 13.42
C ARG A 292 -14.45 -11.28 12.43
N ILE A 293 -14.81 -12.55 12.62
CA ILE A 293 -15.82 -13.23 11.81
C ILE A 293 -17.21 -12.65 12.11
N LEU A 294 -17.49 -12.31 13.37
CA LEU A 294 -18.73 -11.63 13.73
C LEU A 294 -18.87 -10.27 13.04
N ASP A 295 -17.77 -9.53 12.84
CA ASP A 295 -17.78 -8.28 12.09
C ASP A 295 -18.18 -8.49 10.62
N PHE A 296 -17.72 -9.58 9.99
CA PHE A 296 -18.10 -9.95 8.63
C PHE A 296 -19.61 -10.26 8.55
N LEU A 297 -20.12 -10.97 9.54
CA LEU A 297 -21.52 -11.36 9.61
C LEU A 297 -22.46 -10.17 9.86
N LYS A 298 -22.01 -9.17 10.63
CA LYS A 298 -22.82 -8.03 11.06
C LYS A 298 -23.36 -7.18 9.92
N VAL A 299 -22.67 -7.12 8.78
CA VAL A 299 -23.10 -6.30 7.64
C VAL A 299 -24.21 -6.95 6.82
N CYS A 300 -24.48 -8.25 7.01
CA CYS A 300 -25.34 -9.01 6.12
C CYS A 300 -26.83 -8.70 6.31
N ILE A 301 -27.52 -8.48 5.19
CA ILE A 301 -28.96 -8.19 5.13
C ILE A 301 -29.70 -9.25 4.30
N GLY A 302 -30.94 -9.55 4.70
CA GLY A 302 -31.77 -10.56 4.03
C GLY A 302 -32.31 -10.11 2.68
N ARG A 303 -32.38 -11.04 1.71
CA ARG A 303 -33.17 -10.84 0.48
C ARG A 303 -34.68 -10.88 0.75
N PRO A 304 -35.51 -10.21 -0.06
CA PRO A 304 -36.98 -10.33 0.00
C PRO A 304 -37.48 -11.78 -0.03
N GLU A 305 -36.78 -12.65 -0.75
CA GLU A 305 -37.09 -14.07 -0.91
C GLU A 305 -36.91 -14.90 0.35
N ARG A 306 -36.29 -14.36 1.40
CA ARG A 306 -36.29 -14.91 2.77
C ARG A 306 -37.58 -14.59 3.54
N GLY A 307 -38.45 -13.75 2.97
CA GLY A 307 -39.71 -13.28 3.57
C GLY A 307 -39.66 -11.79 3.92
N ALA A 308 -40.84 -11.15 3.92
CA ALA A 308 -40.99 -9.71 4.16
C ALA A 308 -40.38 -9.24 5.49
N ALA A 309 -40.34 -10.10 6.50
CA ALA A 309 -39.74 -9.78 7.80
C ALA A 309 -38.23 -9.58 7.74
N ALA A 310 -37.53 -10.25 6.80
CA ALA A 310 -36.07 -10.25 6.67
C ALA A 310 -35.54 -9.34 5.54
N ALA A 311 -36.41 -8.93 4.61
CA ALA A 311 -36.05 -8.13 3.45
C ALA A 311 -35.36 -6.81 3.85
N GLY A 312 -34.09 -6.66 3.45
CA GLY A 312 -33.29 -5.46 3.72
C GLY A 312 -32.91 -5.25 5.19
N LYS A 313 -33.26 -6.19 6.08
CA LYS A 313 -32.94 -6.08 7.51
C LYS A 313 -31.66 -6.85 7.85
N PRO A 314 -30.89 -6.39 8.85
CA PRO A 314 -29.77 -7.16 9.38
C PRO A 314 -30.21 -8.56 9.81
N LEU A 315 -29.40 -9.56 9.47
CA LEU A 315 -29.73 -10.97 9.75
C LEU A 315 -29.48 -11.40 11.21
N GLY A 316 -28.78 -10.58 12.01
CA GLY A 316 -28.51 -10.88 13.42
C GLY A 316 -27.64 -12.12 13.66
N LEU A 317 -26.78 -12.45 12.69
CA LEU A 317 -25.87 -13.60 12.76
C LEU A 317 -24.78 -13.33 13.81
N ALA A 318 -24.58 -14.27 14.73
CA ALA A 318 -23.74 -14.08 15.91
C ALA A 318 -22.86 -15.29 16.27
N SER A 319 -22.67 -16.23 15.34
CA SER A 319 -21.82 -17.41 15.52
C SER A 319 -20.87 -17.52 14.33
N ASP A 320 -19.61 -17.87 14.58
CA ASP A 320 -18.62 -18.21 13.57
C ASP A 320 -18.67 -19.68 13.14
N GLU A 321 -19.49 -20.53 13.77
CA GLU A 321 -19.72 -21.94 13.40
C GLU A 321 -20.73 -22.13 12.24
N ILE A 322 -20.93 -21.09 11.42
CA ILE A 322 -21.79 -21.12 10.23
C ILE A 322 -20.96 -20.82 8.98
N ALA A 323 -21.44 -21.20 7.80
CA ALA A 323 -20.79 -20.78 6.56
C ALA A 323 -20.73 -19.23 6.46
N TRP A 324 -19.53 -18.66 6.40
CA TRP A 324 -19.31 -17.21 6.38
C TRP A 324 -18.53 -16.71 5.15
N CYS A 325 -18.31 -17.56 4.13
CA CYS A 325 -17.67 -17.20 2.86
C CYS A 325 -18.32 -15.97 2.18
N ALA A 326 -19.64 -15.99 2.02
CA ALA A 326 -20.40 -14.90 1.43
C ALA A 326 -20.39 -13.63 2.28
N ALA A 327 -20.45 -13.78 3.61
CA ALA A 327 -20.38 -12.66 4.54
C ALA A 327 -19.02 -11.96 4.48
N PHE A 328 -17.93 -12.74 4.44
CA PHE A 328 -16.57 -12.23 4.27
C PHE A 328 -16.43 -11.43 2.97
N GLN A 329 -16.84 -11.98 1.83
CA GLN A 329 -16.72 -11.29 0.54
C GLN A 329 -17.60 -10.03 0.46
N SER A 330 -18.81 -10.11 1.02
CA SER A 330 -19.71 -8.96 1.17
C SER A 330 -19.08 -7.86 2.03
N TRP A 331 -18.46 -8.24 3.15
CA TRP A 331 -17.79 -7.30 4.04
C TRP A 331 -16.60 -6.63 3.33
N CYS A 332 -15.71 -7.39 2.69
CA CYS A 332 -14.57 -6.83 1.94
C CYS A 332 -15.02 -5.83 0.87
N MET A 333 -16.08 -6.15 0.14
CA MET A 333 -16.65 -5.26 -0.87
C MET A 333 -17.21 -3.97 -0.25
N LEU A 334 -17.97 -4.05 0.86
CA LEU A 334 -18.49 -2.84 1.52
C LEU A 334 -17.38 -1.94 2.04
N GLN A 335 -16.31 -2.51 2.61
CA GLN A 335 -15.19 -1.72 3.10
C GLN A 335 -14.40 -1.05 1.97
N ALA A 336 -14.44 -1.61 0.76
CA ALA A 336 -13.73 -1.12 -0.41
C ALA A 336 -14.53 -0.11 -1.25
N ALA A 337 -15.84 0.00 -0.99
CA ALA A 337 -16.74 0.81 -1.77
C ALA A 337 -16.57 2.31 -1.44
N ASN A 338 -16.42 3.10 -2.50
CA ASN A 338 -16.47 4.56 -2.46
C ASN A 338 -17.87 5.06 -2.85
N GLU A 339 -18.10 6.35 -2.60
CA GLU A 339 -19.29 7.02 -3.09
C GLU A 339 -19.37 6.94 -4.62
N GLY A 340 -20.46 6.37 -5.14
CA GLY A 340 -20.70 6.20 -6.57
C GLY A 340 -20.34 4.82 -7.13
N ASP A 341 -19.68 3.95 -6.35
CA ASP A 341 -19.48 2.56 -6.77
C ASP A 341 -20.81 1.82 -6.90
N VAL A 342 -20.94 1.03 -7.96
CA VAL A 342 -22.08 0.14 -8.14
C VAL A 342 -21.70 -1.22 -7.59
N LEU A 343 -22.26 -1.59 -6.45
CA LEU A 343 -22.03 -2.91 -5.87
C LEU A 343 -22.62 -4.00 -6.79
N PRO A 344 -21.85 -5.05 -7.14
CA PRO A 344 -22.34 -6.16 -7.93
C PRO A 344 -23.36 -7.02 -7.18
N HIS A 345 -23.41 -6.92 -5.86
CA HIS A 345 -24.44 -7.52 -5.00
C HIS A 345 -24.60 -6.70 -3.70
N GLU A 346 -25.69 -6.91 -2.96
CA GLU A 346 -25.84 -6.33 -1.62
C GLU A 346 -25.03 -7.15 -0.59
N PRO A 347 -24.86 -6.70 0.68
CA PRO A 347 -24.16 -7.51 1.67
C PRO A 347 -25.00 -8.74 2.08
N ARG A 348 -24.65 -9.93 1.58
CA ARG A 348 -25.41 -11.16 1.79
C ARG A 348 -24.64 -12.19 2.58
N ALA A 349 -25.39 -13.02 3.32
CA ALA A 349 -24.82 -14.15 4.06
C ALA A 349 -24.83 -15.48 3.27
N ALA A 350 -25.63 -15.59 2.20
CA ALA A 350 -25.65 -16.81 1.37
C ALA A 350 -25.19 -16.55 -0.06
N VAL A 351 -24.40 -17.48 -0.61
CA VAL A 351 -23.84 -17.39 -1.96
C VAL A 351 -24.94 -17.29 -3.02
N TRP A 352 -26.05 -18.01 -2.87
CA TRP A 352 -27.16 -17.92 -3.84
C TRP A 352 -27.80 -16.53 -3.88
N GLU A 353 -27.79 -15.78 -2.77
CA GLU A 353 -28.30 -14.40 -2.75
C GLU A 353 -27.35 -13.45 -3.47
N ILE A 354 -26.03 -13.64 -3.30
CA ILE A 354 -25.00 -12.90 -4.03
C ILE A 354 -25.15 -13.14 -5.54
N VAL A 355 -25.33 -14.40 -5.96
CA VAL A 355 -25.54 -14.76 -7.37
C VAL A 355 -26.83 -14.16 -7.92
N ALA A 356 -27.91 -14.17 -7.14
CA ALA A 356 -29.18 -13.59 -7.56
C ALA A 356 -29.08 -12.06 -7.74
N ASP A 357 -28.46 -11.35 -6.79
CA ASP A 357 -28.23 -9.90 -6.94
C ASP A 357 -27.35 -9.60 -8.17
N ALA A 358 -26.27 -10.37 -8.37
CA ALA A 358 -25.37 -10.18 -9.49
C ALA A 358 -26.02 -10.46 -10.86
N ARG A 359 -26.99 -11.39 -10.92
CA ARG A 359 -27.79 -11.61 -12.13
C ARG A 359 -28.71 -10.44 -12.42
N GLU A 360 -29.42 -9.93 -11.42
CA GLU A 360 -30.30 -8.76 -11.56
C GLU A 360 -29.53 -7.51 -12.00
N ARG A 361 -28.28 -7.39 -11.58
CA ARG A 361 -27.37 -6.28 -11.94
C ARG A 361 -26.56 -6.53 -13.21
N GLY A 362 -26.69 -7.71 -13.83
CA GLY A 362 -25.96 -8.05 -15.05
C GLY A 362 -24.45 -8.23 -14.87
N THR A 363 -23.96 -8.47 -13.65
CA THR A 363 -22.53 -8.66 -13.33
C THR A 363 -22.13 -10.14 -13.22
N PHE A 364 -23.09 -11.06 -13.15
CA PHE A 364 -22.81 -12.50 -13.17
C PHE A 364 -22.43 -12.98 -14.58
N ARG A 365 -21.42 -13.86 -14.67
CA ARG A 365 -20.97 -14.55 -15.89
C ARG A 365 -21.00 -16.05 -15.61
N ASP A 366 -21.95 -16.76 -16.21
CA ASP A 366 -22.03 -18.21 -16.05
C ASP A 366 -20.78 -18.88 -16.64
N VAL A 367 -20.33 -19.99 -16.05
CA VAL A 367 -19.15 -20.72 -16.52
C VAL A 367 -19.25 -21.11 -18.00
N SER A 368 -20.47 -21.38 -18.49
CA SER A 368 -20.74 -21.72 -19.89
C SER A 368 -20.45 -20.59 -20.88
N THR A 369 -20.33 -19.34 -20.42
CA THR A 369 -19.98 -18.20 -21.28
C THR A 369 -18.52 -18.19 -21.71
N GLY A 370 -17.68 -19.03 -21.09
CA GLY A 370 -16.24 -19.05 -21.34
C GLY A 370 -15.49 -17.84 -20.76
N TYR A 371 -16.17 -16.96 -20.02
CA TYR A 371 -15.55 -15.81 -19.37
C TYR A 371 -14.37 -16.24 -18.48
N ARG A 372 -13.29 -15.46 -18.55
CA ARG A 372 -12.14 -15.58 -17.66
C ARG A 372 -12.16 -14.39 -16.69
N PRO A 373 -12.04 -14.64 -15.38
CA PRO A 373 -12.10 -13.58 -14.39
C PRO A 373 -10.89 -12.66 -14.49
N ASN A 374 -11.05 -11.43 -14.01
CA ASN A 374 -9.95 -10.53 -13.70
C ASN A 374 -9.56 -10.65 -12.21
N VAL A 375 -8.40 -10.10 -11.86
CA VAL A 375 -8.01 -9.94 -10.46
C VAL A 375 -9.09 -9.11 -9.74
N GLY A 376 -9.52 -9.57 -8.57
CA GLY A 376 -10.57 -8.91 -7.78
C GLY A 376 -12.00 -9.38 -8.04
N ASP A 377 -12.27 -10.11 -9.12
CA ASP A 377 -13.59 -10.72 -9.35
C ASP A 377 -13.89 -11.83 -8.32
N LEU A 378 -15.17 -12.19 -8.19
CA LEU A 378 -15.56 -13.32 -7.35
C LEU A 378 -15.72 -14.60 -8.17
N GLY A 379 -15.07 -15.68 -7.73
CA GLY A 379 -15.34 -17.04 -8.19
C GLY A 379 -16.49 -17.65 -7.39
N ILE A 380 -17.45 -18.25 -8.09
CA ILE A 380 -18.63 -18.88 -7.49
C ILE A 380 -18.58 -20.38 -7.72
N TYR A 381 -18.70 -21.15 -6.65
CA TYR A 381 -18.55 -22.61 -6.67
C TYR A 381 -19.76 -23.34 -6.11
N LYS A 382 -20.03 -24.51 -6.66
CA LYS A 382 -20.93 -25.52 -6.13
C LYS A 382 -20.30 -26.11 -4.86
N ARG A 383 -21.11 -26.41 -3.84
CA ARG A 383 -20.61 -26.99 -2.59
C ARG A 383 -21.61 -28.00 -2.03
N ALA A 384 -21.11 -29.14 -1.58
CA ALA A 384 -21.90 -30.22 -0.98
C ALA A 384 -23.10 -30.65 -1.83
N GLY A 385 -22.91 -30.78 -3.15
CA GLY A 385 -23.97 -31.14 -4.11
C GLY A 385 -24.96 -30.02 -4.43
N GLY A 386 -24.85 -28.86 -3.79
CA GLY A 386 -25.66 -27.67 -4.09
C GLY A 386 -25.04 -26.80 -5.18
N ASP A 387 -25.91 -26.15 -5.95
CA ASP A 387 -25.56 -25.15 -6.96
C ASP A 387 -26.13 -23.77 -6.57
N PRO A 388 -25.28 -22.79 -6.20
CA PRO A 388 -25.76 -21.48 -5.73
C PRO A 388 -26.46 -20.67 -6.82
N ARG A 389 -26.47 -21.13 -8.07
CA ARG A 389 -27.32 -20.57 -9.13
C ARG A 389 -28.81 -20.84 -8.90
N ILE A 390 -29.14 -21.77 -8.01
CA ILE A 390 -30.50 -22.15 -7.62
C ILE A 390 -30.80 -21.60 -6.23
N LYS A 391 -31.96 -20.94 -6.08
CA LYS A 391 -32.40 -20.35 -4.81
C LYS A 391 -32.32 -21.35 -3.66
N GLY A 392 -31.68 -20.93 -2.56
CA GLY A 392 -31.61 -21.69 -1.32
C GLY A 392 -30.57 -22.80 -1.31
N GLN A 393 -29.88 -23.07 -2.41
CA GLN A 393 -28.83 -24.08 -2.44
C GLN A 393 -27.48 -23.53 -1.95
N ASN A 394 -26.66 -24.44 -1.42
CA ASN A 394 -25.34 -24.13 -0.90
C ASN A 394 -24.35 -23.83 -2.04
N GLY A 395 -23.32 -23.08 -1.71
CA GLY A 395 -22.20 -22.79 -2.60
C GLY A 395 -21.01 -22.25 -1.83
N HIS A 396 -19.96 -21.89 -2.55
CA HIS A 396 -18.79 -21.18 -2.03
C HIS A 396 -18.49 -19.94 -2.88
N VAL A 397 -17.76 -18.99 -2.30
CA VAL A 397 -17.34 -17.77 -3.00
C VAL A 397 -15.99 -17.29 -2.52
N ASP A 398 -15.10 -17.08 -3.49
CA ASP A 398 -13.74 -16.56 -3.29
C ASP A 398 -13.49 -15.34 -4.14
N ARG A 399 -12.45 -14.57 -3.80
CA ARG A 399 -11.98 -13.45 -4.61
C ARG A 399 -10.68 -13.77 -5.30
N VAL A 400 -10.62 -13.58 -6.62
CA VAL A 400 -9.44 -13.87 -7.44
C VAL A 400 -8.28 -12.95 -7.07
N GLU A 401 -7.13 -13.53 -6.72
CA GLU A 401 -5.90 -12.82 -6.35
C GLU A 401 -4.90 -12.76 -7.50
N THR A 402 -4.67 -13.88 -8.19
CA THR A 402 -3.71 -13.99 -9.29
C THR A 402 -4.25 -14.87 -10.40
N ILE A 403 -3.87 -14.60 -11.64
CA ILE A 403 -4.33 -15.32 -12.84
C ILE A 403 -3.10 -15.91 -13.55
N GLY A 404 -3.15 -17.20 -13.84
CA GLY A 404 -2.22 -17.90 -14.71
C GLY A 404 -2.92 -18.42 -15.97
N ALA A 405 -2.21 -19.17 -16.80
CA ALA A 405 -2.77 -19.70 -18.05
C ALA A 405 -3.87 -20.76 -17.82
N GLU A 406 -3.66 -21.65 -16.85
CA GLU A 406 -4.54 -22.81 -16.58
C GLU A 406 -5.20 -22.77 -15.19
N ALA A 407 -4.68 -21.94 -14.30
CA ALA A 407 -5.05 -21.87 -12.90
C ALA A 407 -5.02 -20.43 -12.40
N TYR A 408 -5.66 -20.20 -11.27
CA TYR A 408 -5.67 -18.94 -10.56
C TYR A 408 -5.55 -19.20 -9.05
N THR A 409 -5.14 -18.18 -8.30
CA THR A 409 -5.24 -18.22 -6.83
C THR A 409 -6.39 -17.31 -6.41
N ALA A 410 -7.16 -17.74 -5.42
CA ALA A 410 -8.22 -16.95 -4.85
C ALA A 410 -8.15 -16.95 -3.32
N ILE A 411 -8.76 -15.94 -2.70
CA ILE A 411 -8.87 -15.80 -1.25
C ILE A 411 -10.32 -16.02 -0.85
N GLY A 412 -10.54 -17.07 -0.07
CA GLY A 412 -11.83 -17.48 0.46
C GLY A 412 -11.93 -17.25 1.96
N GLY A 413 -13.17 -17.11 2.44
CA GLY A 413 -13.50 -17.15 3.86
C GLY A 413 -14.23 -18.44 4.18
N ASN A 414 -14.06 -18.97 5.39
CA ASN A 414 -14.54 -20.30 5.78
C ASN A 414 -14.03 -21.42 4.86
N GLU A 415 -12.77 -21.31 4.49
CA GLU A 415 -12.03 -22.36 3.79
C GLU A 415 -11.20 -23.12 4.81
N ASN A 416 -11.68 -24.31 5.18
CA ASN A 416 -11.23 -25.02 6.37
C ASN A 416 -11.29 -24.15 7.62
N ASN A 417 -12.42 -23.47 7.81
CA ASN A 417 -12.72 -22.62 8.97
C ASN A 417 -11.77 -21.42 9.12
N GLN A 418 -11.15 -20.94 8.02
CA GLN A 418 -10.26 -19.78 8.02
C GLN A 418 -10.33 -18.97 6.72
N VAL A 419 -9.78 -17.75 6.76
CA VAL A 419 -9.46 -16.96 5.57
C VAL A 419 -8.13 -17.44 5.02
N ARG A 420 -8.12 -17.99 3.81
CA ARG A 420 -6.91 -18.52 3.20
C ARG A 420 -6.89 -18.40 1.69
N ARG A 421 -5.72 -18.66 1.14
CA ARG A 421 -5.51 -18.83 -0.30
C ARG A 421 -5.84 -20.24 -0.73
N GLU A 422 -6.50 -20.35 -1.87
CA GLU A 422 -6.74 -21.61 -2.56
C GLU A 422 -6.29 -21.48 -4.01
N ALA A 423 -5.56 -22.49 -4.48
CA ALA A 423 -5.26 -22.63 -5.90
C ALA A 423 -6.44 -23.33 -6.58
N GLN A 424 -6.93 -22.74 -7.65
CA GLN A 424 -8.11 -23.18 -8.38
C GLN A 424 -7.78 -23.36 -9.86
N ARG A 425 -8.53 -24.23 -10.54
CA ARG A 425 -8.39 -24.47 -11.98
C ARG A 425 -9.61 -23.98 -12.74
N TYR A 426 -9.43 -23.40 -13.91
CA TYR A 426 -10.56 -22.90 -14.71
C TYR A 426 -11.50 -24.01 -15.23
N ASP A 427 -11.01 -25.25 -15.29
CA ASP A 427 -11.75 -26.43 -15.74
C ASP A 427 -12.37 -27.24 -14.60
N ALA A 428 -12.29 -26.75 -13.35
CA ALA A 428 -12.87 -27.43 -12.22
C ALA A 428 -14.40 -27.50 -12.34
N SER A 429 -14.96 -28.71 -12.19
CA SER A 429 -16.38 -29.00 -12.45
C SER A 429 -17.35 -28.33 -11.47
N ASP A 430 -16.83 -27.88 -10.34
CA ASP A 430 -17.54 -27.18 -9.28
C ASP A 430 -17.66 -25.67 -9.51
N ILE A 431 -16.94 -25.08 -10.46
CA ILE A 431 -17.15 -23.68 -10.83
C ILE A 431 -18.55 -23.51 -11.45
N ALA A 432 -19.34 -22.62 -10.85
CA ALA A 432 -20.66 -22.22 -11.33
C ALA A 432 -20.60 -20.96 -12.21
N GLY A 433 -19.65 -20.06 -11.94
CA GLY A 433 -19.45 -18.83 -12.70
C GLY A 433 -18.66 -17.79 -11.94
N TRP A 434 -18.75 -16.54 -12.41
CA TRP A 434 -17.99 -15.41 -11.92
C TRP A 434 -18.89 -14.21 -11.67
N ILE A 435 -18.52 -13.34 -10.75
CA ILE A 435 -19.15 -12.01 -10.59
C ILE A 435 -18.09 -10.96 -10.85
N VAL A 436 -18.36 -10.14 -11.86
CA VAL A 436 -17.49 -9.03 -12.24
C VAL A 436 -17.59 -7.93 -11.20
N CYS A 437 -16.45 -7.52 -10.64
CA CYS A 437 -16.36 -6.46 -9.64
C CYS A 437 -15.60 -5.25 -10.23
N SER A 438 -16.23 -4.56 -11.18
CA SER A 438 -15.66 -3.40 -11.89
C SER A 438 -15.48 -2.17 -11.01
#